data_AF-A0A2G2PTK3-F1
#
_entry.id   AF-A0A2G2PTK3-F1
#
_cell.length_a   1.000
_cell.length_b   1.000
_cell.length_c   1.000
_cell.angle_alpha   90.00
_cell.angle_beta   90.00
_cell.angle_gamma   90.00
#
_symmetry.space_group_name_H-M   'P 1'
#
loop_
_entity.id
_entity.type
_entity.pdbx_description
1 polymer ?
#
loop_
_entity_poly.entity_id
_entity_poly.type
_entity_poly.pdbx_seq_one_letter_code
_entity_poly.pdbx_strand_id
1 'polypeptide(L)'
;MYNSVLPHIIQNDISVFIKYICLLISNTNKSIVKIKEQNRITILDLDNKIARLAGILYLSLIPLGIFGIIYVPSILVVPENIETTIVNIIENETLFRWSIISALVVQLVNIILVLLLFKVFKPINKAMAFLMVILSLLAVPIAFFNEINNLAVLQLLDSPNESQHLISFFLNLHKQGIIIAQVFWGLWLFPLGYLVYKSNYMPKLIGILLMIGCVGYVVDSFTLILLPEFKITFSEFTFLGEVIFPLWLLIKGIKKSQV
;
A
#
# COMPACT_ATOMS: atom_id res chain seq x y z
N MET A 1 71.89 -46.82 -7.48
CA MET A 1 70.67 -47.19 -6.73
C MET A 1 70.61 -46.34 -5.48
N TYR A 2 70.00 -45.15 -5.54
CA TYR A 2 69.77 -44.30 -4.38
C TYR A 2 68.42 -44.67 -3.77
N ASN A 3 68.44 -45.36 -2.63
CA ASN A 3 67.25 -45.76 -1.89
C ASN A 3 66.57 -44.53 -1.28
N SER A 4 65.36 -44.24 -1.74
CA SER A 4 64.44 -43.25 -1.18
C SER A 4 63.80 -43.81 0.10
N VAL A 5 64.45 -43.63 1.24
CA VAL A 5 63.83 -43.88 2.56
C VAL A 5 63.52 -42.52 3.18
N LEU A 6 62.31 -42.01 2.95
CA LEU A 6 61.76 -41.00 3.83
C LEU A 6 61.53 -41.66 5.21
N PRO A 7 61.99 -41.06 6.33
CA PRO A 7 61.81 -41.64 7.65
C PRO A 7 60.31 -41.74 7.99
N HIS A 8 59.90 -42.88 8.55
CA HIS A 8 58.54 -43.19 9.03
C HIS A 8 57.93 -42.12 9.96
N ILE A 9 58.77 -41.25 10.53
CA ILE A 9 58.42 -40.12 11.40
C ILE A 9 57.77 -38.97 10.58
N ILE A 10 58.26 -38.68 9.36
CA ILE A 10 57.77 -37.57 8.53
C ILE A 10 56.37 -37.85 7.96
N GLN A 11 56.05 -39.11 7.65
CA GLN A 11 54.72 -39.49 7.17
C GLN A 11 53.63 -39.33 8.24
N ASN A 12 53.95 -39.57 9.51
CA ASN A 12 52.99 -39.43 10.61
C ASN A 12 52.63 -37.96 10.85
N ASP A 13 53.62 -37.06 10.82
CA ASP A 13 53.44 -35.61 10.98
C ASP A 13 52.61 -35.01 9.84
N ILE A 14 52.81 -35.47 8.60
CA ILE A 14 52.00 -35.05 7.44
C ILE A 14 50.53 -35.47 7.62
N SER A 15 50.26 -36.69 8.12
CA SER A 15 48.88 -37.15 8.32
C SER A 15 48.14 -36.34 9.41
N VAL A 16 48.84 -35.97 10.49
CA VAL A 16 48.31 -35.16 11.58
C VAL A 16 48.03 -33.73 11.09
N PHE A 17 48.94 -33.16 10.30
CA PHE A 17 48.78 -31.84 9.69
C PHE A 17 47.59 -31.79 8.73
N ILE A 18 47.42 -32.79 7.86
CA ILE A 18 46.25 -32.91 6.97
C ILE A 18 44.96 -32.99 7.77
N LYS A 19 44.92 -33.82 8.83
CA LYS A 19 43.74 -33.97 9.69
C LYS A 19 43.38 -32.66 10.40
N TYR A 20 44.38 -31.89 10.83
CA TYR A 20 44.19 -30.58 11.45
C TYR A 20 43.62 -29.55 10.46
N ILE A 21 44.14 -29.51 9.22
CA ILE A 21 43.61 -28.65 8.15
C ILE A 21 42.15 -29.02 7.82
N CYS A 22 41.84 -30.31 7.65
CA CYS A 22 40.47 -30.76 7.40
C CYS A 22 39.51 -30.36 8.53
N LEU A 23 39.96 -30.41 9.79
CA LEU A 23 39.16 -30.03 10.95
C LEU A 23 38.93 -28.51 11.01
N LEU A 24 39.96 -27.71 10.68
CA LEU A 24 39.84 -26.25 10.53
C LEU A 24 38.85 -25.88 9.41
N ILE A 25 38.96 -26.51 8.23
CA ILE A 25 38.05 -26.29 7.09
C ILE A 25 36.61 -26.71 7.46
N SER A 26 36.43 -27.82 8.17
CA SER A 26 35.11 -28.28 8.63
C SER A 26 34.49 -27.28 9.61
N ASN A 27 35.28 -26.77 10.56
CA ASN A 27 34.81 -25.79 11.55
C ASN A 27 34.48 -24.43 10.93
N THR A 28 35.29 -23.93 9.98
CA THR A 28 34.98 -22.68 9.26
C THR A 28 33.71 -22.84 8.41
N ASN A 29 33.53 -23.97 7.72
CA ASN A 29 32.30 -24.25 6.97
C ASN A 29 31.06 -24.26 7.87
N LYS A 30 31.09 -24.94 9.02
CA LYS A 30 29.99 -24.91 10.00
C LYS A 30 29.67 -23.50 10.49
N SER A 31 30.70 -22.68 10.71
CA SER A 31 30.57 -21.29 11.17
C SER A 31 29.89 -20.42 10.12
N ILE A 32 30.29 -20.55 8.85
CA ILE A 32 29.70 -19.83 7.70
C ILE A 32 28.23 -20.21 7.51
N VAL A 33 27.88 -21.50 7.64
CA VAL A 33 26.49 -21.96 7.56
C VAL A 33 25.65 -21.31 8.65
N LYS A 34 26.13 -21.31 9.91
CA LYS A 34 25.42 -20.70 11.04
C LYS A 34 25.22 -19.19 10.87
N ILE A 35 26.21 -18.47 10.34
CA ILE A 35 26.09 -17.03 10.03
C ILE A 35 25.06 -16.79 8.92
N LYS A 36 25.06 -17.60 7.86
CA LYS A 36 24.06 -17.49 6.79
C LYS A 36 22.64 -17.75 7.30
N GLU A 37 22.45 -18.75 8.16
CA GLU A 37 21.16 -19.04 8.80
C GLU A 37 20.71 -17.90 9.71
N GLN A 38 21.61 -17.38 10.57
CA GLN A 38 21.28 -16.26 11.45
C GLN A 38 20.89 -15.01 10.65
N ASN A 39 21.66 -14.68 9.61
CA ASN A 39 21.33 -13.56 8.72
C ASN A 39 19.99 -13.78 8.02
N ARG A 40 19.69 -15.00 7.58
CA ARG A 40 18.40 -15.35 6.97
C ARG A 40 17.25 -15.14 7.94
N ILE A 41 17.39 -15.58 9.20
CA ILE A 41 16.36 -15.41 10.25
C ILE A 41 16.13 -13.91 10.52
N THR A 42 17.19 -13.12 10.67
CA THR A 42 17.09 -11.67 10.90
C THR A 42 16.40 -10.94 9.75
N ILE A 43 16.72 -11.31 8.50
CA ILE A 43 16.07 -10.72 7.31
C ILE A 43 14.58 -11.09 7.25
N LEU A 44 14.23 -12.34 7.55
CA LEU A 44 12.83 -12.79 7.59
C LEU A 44 12.01 -12.07 8.68
N ASP A 45 12.61 -11.80 9.84
CA ASP A 45 11.97 -11.03 10.90
C ASP A 45 11.74 -9.57 10.48
N LEU A 46 12.74 -8.94 9.86
CA LEU A 46 12.61 -7.58 9.35
C LEU A 46 11.54 -7.45 8.26
N ASP A 47 11.51 -8.39 7.30
CA ASP A 47 10.50 -8.38 6.23
C ASP A 47 9.08 -8.59 6.77
N ASN A 48 8.93 -9.42 7.81
CA ASN A 48 7.64 -9.58 8.49
C ASN A 48 7.21 -8.33 9.24
N LYS A 49 8.13 -7.61 9.90
CA LYS A 49 7.85 -6.32 10.53
C LYS A 49 7.40 -5.29 9.49
N ILE A 50 8.07 -5.22 8.34
CA ILE A 50 7.68 -4.35 7.22
C ILE A 50 6.29 -4.72 6.69
N ALA A 51 6.04 -6.01 6.48
CA ALA A 51 4.74 -6.49 6.01
C ALA A 51 3.61 -6.13 6.99
N ARG A 52 3.81 -6.35 8.29
CA ARG A 52 2.83 -5.99 9.32
C ARG A 52 2.59 -4.49 9.39
N LEU A 53 3.65 -3.68 9.32
CA LEU A 53 3.51 -2.23 9.26
C LEU A 53 2.73 -1.78 8.01
N ALA A 54 2.99 -2.37 6.85
CA ALA A 54 2.19 -2.12 5.66
C ALA A 54 0.72 -2.51 5.87
N GLY A 55 0.43 -3.62 6.54
CA GLY A 55 -0.93 -4.01 6.93
C GLY A 55 -1.62 -2.96 7.82
N ILE A 56 -0.94 -2.43 8.84
CA ILE A 56 -1.45 -1.37 9.73
C ILE A 56 -1.75 -0.10 8.93
N LEU A 57 -0.79 0.37 8.14
CA LEU A 57 -0.95 1.60 7.37
C LEU A 57 -2.10 1.48 6.38
N TYR A 58 -2.20 0.36 5.66
CA TYR A 58 -3.31 0.12 4.74
C TYR A 58 -4.66 0.12 5.47
N LEU A 59 -4.79 -0.62 6.58
CA LEU A 59 -6.04 -0.62 7.37
C LEU A 59 -6.39 0.75 7.91
N SER A 60 -5.41 1.60 8.24
CA SER A 60 -5.65 2.96 8.71
C SER A 60 -6.23 3.89 7.63
N LEU A 61 -6.00 3.59 6.35
CA LEU A 61 -6.59 4.38 5.24
C LEU A 61 -8.11 4.26 5.20
N ILE A 62 -8.67 3.11 5.59
CA ILE A 62 -10.12 2.85 5.56
C ILE A 62 -10.89 3.84 6.44
N PRO A 63 -10.67 3.93 7.77
CA PRO A 63 -11.41 4.87 8.61
C PRO A 63 -11.11 6.33 8.26
N LEU A 64 -9.88 6.68 7.86
CA LEU A 64 -9.53 8.04 7.45
C LEU A 64 -10.26 8.47 6.17
N GLY A 65 -10.36 7.56 5.19
CA GLY A 65 -11.10 7.78 3.95
C GLY A 65 -12.60 7.87 4.19
N ILE A 66 -13.18 6.94 4.96
CA ILE A 66 -14.59 6.97 5.36
C ILE A 66 -14.92 8.28 6.07
N PHE A 67 -14.06 8.73 6.98
CA PHE A 67 -14.26 10.00 7.69
C PHE A 67 -14.40 11.19 6.73
N GLY A 68 -13.45 11.35 5.79
CA GLY A 68 -13.41 12.51 4.89
C GLY A 68 -14.41 12.46 3.73
N ILE A 69 -14.67 11.28 3.16
CA ILE A 69 -15.47 11.13 1.93
C ILE A 69 -16.93 10.78 2.21
N ILE A 70 -17.22 10.12 3.33
CA ILE A 70 -18.57 9.63 3.64
C ILE A 70 -19.14 10.35 4.86
N TYR A 71 -18.47 10.25 6.02
CA TYR A 71 -19.03 10.74 7.29
C TYR A 71 -19.20 12.25 7.31
N VAL A 72 -18.15 13.03 7.03
CA VAL A 72 -18.25 14.50 7.04
C VAL A 72 -19.28 15.00 6.00
N PRO A 73 -19.28 14.55 4.73
CA PRO A 73 -20.32 14.95 3.79
C PRO A 73 -21.74 14.54 4.20
N SER A 74 -21.93 13.40 4.88
CA SER A 74 -23.26 12.98 5.36
C SER A 74 -23.87 13.90 6.42
N ILE A 75 -23.03 14.65 7.14
CA ILE A 75 -23.44 15.64 8.13
C ILE A 75 -23.65 17.01 7.48
N LEU A 76 -22.76 17.38 6.57
CA LEU A 76 -22.69 18.75 6.06
C LEU A 76 -23.51 18.99 4.79
N VAL A 77 -23.59 18.01 3.89
CA VAL A 77 -24.14 18.20 2.54
C VAL A 77 -25.59 17.72 2.48
N VAL A 78 -26.50 18.65 2.20
CA VAL A 78 -27.90 18.35 1.92
C VAL A 78 -28.10 18.33 0.40
N PRO A 79 -28.48 17.17 -0.19
CA PRO A 79 -28.76 17.10 -1.62
C PRO A 79 -29.77 18.15 -2.05
N GLU A 80 -29.49 18.82 -3.17
CA GLU A 80 -30.38 19.83 -3.79
C GLU A 80 -30.69 21.07 -2.93
N ASN A 81 -30.11 21.20 -1.75
CA ASN A 81 -30.29 22.36 -0.87
C ASN A 81 -28.93 22.94 -0.44
N ILE A 82 -28.41 23.83 -1.28
CA ILE A 82 -27.13 24.49 -1.04
C ILE A 82 -27.18 25.49 0.12
N GLU A 83 -28.32 26.14 0.37
CA GLU A 83 -28.46 27.11 1.47
C GLU A 83 -28.27 26.41 2.82
N THR A 84 -28.97 25.29 3.04
CA THR A 84 -28.78 24.48 4.25
C THR A 84 -27.38 23.87 4.31
N THR A 85 -26.81 23.45 3.18
CA THR A 85 -25.42 22.95 3.15
C THR A 85 -24.42 24.02 3.62
N ILE A 86 -24.56 25.26 3.18
CA ILE A 86 -23.71 26.38 3.60
C ILE A 86 -23.87 26.64 5.10
N VAL A 87 -25.10 26.68 5.61
CA VAL A 87 -25.38 26.85 7.05
C VAL A 87 -24.70 25.74 7.86
N ASN A 88 -24.87 24.47 7.45
CA ASN A 88 -24.24 23.34 8.13
C ASN A 88 -22.71 23.45 8.16
N ILE A 89 -22.09 23.87 7.04
CA ILE A 89 -20.64 24.08 6.95
C ILE A 89 -20.19 25.20 7.88
N ILE A 90 -20.92 26.33 7.95
CA ILE A 90 -20.60 27.45 8.86
C ILE A 90 -20.70 26.99 10.32
N GLU A 91 -21.78 26.31 10.68
CA GLU A 91 -21.99 25.81 12.04
C GLU A 91 -20.97 24.74 12.45
N ASN A 92 -20.41 24.01 11.48
CA ASN A 92 -19.49 22.90 11.71
C ASN A 92 -18.15 23.08 10.97
N GLU A 93 -17.65 24.31 10.87
CA GLU A 93 -16.47 24.64 10.05
C GLU A 93 -15.23 23.83 10.45
N THR A 94 -15.06 23.59 11.75
CA THR A 94 -13.96 22.75 12.27
C THR A 94 -14.03 21.33 11.73
N LEU A 95 -15.22 20.73 11.61
CA LEU A 95 -15.41 19.39 11.06
C LEU A 95 -15.04 19.36 9.56
N PHE A 96 -15.42 20.40 8.81
CA PHE A 96 -15.04 20.56 7.40
C PHE A 96 -13.51 20.72 7.23
N ARG A 97 -12.84 21.47 8.11
CA ARG A 97 -11.38 21.56 8.11
C ARG A 97 -10.72 20.20 8.42
N TRP A 98 -11.28 19.42 9.34
CA TRP A 98 -10.77 18.08 9.65
C TRP A 98 -10.92 17.09 8.50
N SER A 99 -11.97 17.19 7.66
CA SER A 99 -12.07 16.34 6.47
C SER A 99 -10.94 16.63 5.48
N ILE A 100 -10.56 17.90 5.30
CA ILE A 100 -9.40 18.29 4.47
C ILE A 100 -8.13 17.66 5.04
N ILE A 101 -7.86 17.83 6.34
CA ILE A 101 -6.67 17.25 6.98
C ILE A 101 -6.65 15.73 6.84
N SER A 102 -7.79 15.06 7.04
CA SER A 102 -7.90 13.62 6.87
C SER A 102 -7.52 13.19 5.44
N ALA A 103 -8.05 13.88 4.42
CA ALA A 103 -7.73 13.60 3.02
C ALA A 103 -6.22 13.73 2.73
N LEU A 104 -5.56 14.75 3.28
CA LEU A 104 -4.11 14.93 3.15
C LEU A 104 -3.32 13.81 3.86
N VAL A 105 -3.75 13.44 5.07
CA VAL A 105 -3.10 12.36 5.85
C VAL A 105 -3.24 11.02 5.14
N VAL A 106 -4.40 10.71 4.55
CA VAL A 106 -4.60 9.51 3.71
C VAL A 106 -3.53 9.43 2.62
N GLN A 107 -3.27 10.54 1.92
CA GLN A 107 -2.25 10.54 0.85
C GLN A 107 -0.83 10.34 1.39
N LEU A 108 -0.48 10.96 2.52
CA LEU A 108 0.82 10.78 3.15
C LEU A 108 1.06 9.34 3.61
N VAL A 109 0.05 8.74 4.25
CA VAL A 109 0.09 7.33 4.67
C VAL A 109 0.20 6.41 3.47
N ASN A 110 -0.52 6.70 2.38
CA ASN A 110 -0.46 5.92 1.14
C ASN A 110 0.94 5.92 0.50
N ILE A 111 1.65 7.06 0.51
CA ILE A 111 3.05 7.11 0.03
C ILE A 111 3.92 6.14 0.82
N ILE A 112 3.86 6.18 2.15
CA ILE A 112 4.67 5.30 3.01
C ILE A 112 4.28 3.85 2.76
N LEU A 113 2.98 3.55 2.72
CA LEU A 113 2.43 2.23 2.47
C LEU A 113 2.99 1.62 1.17
N VAL A 114 2.87 2.33 0.05
CA VAL A 114 3.26 1.76 -1.25
C VAL A 114 4.77 1.53 -1.33
N LEU A 115 5.58 2.34 -0.66
CA LEU A 115 7.03 2.13 -0.55
C LEU A 115 7.38 0.90 0.30
N LEU A 116 6.63 0.61 1.36
CA LEU A 116 6.80 -0.63 2.13
C LEU A 116 6.39 -1.85 1.30
N LEU A 117 5.25 -1.78 0.60
CA LEU A 117 4.80 -2.84 -0.29
C LEU A 117 5.79 -3.09 -1.42
N PHE A 118 6.42 -2.03 -1.97
CA PHE A 118 7.50 -2.17 -2.93
C PHE A 118 8.65 -3.00 -2.38
N LYS A 119 9.10 -2.73 -1.15
CA LYS A 119 10.16 -3.53 -0.51
C LYS A 119 9.76 -5.00 -0.39
N VAL A 120 8.50 -5.27 -0.01
CA VAL A 120 7.97 -6.65 0.15
C VAL A 120 7.91 -7.41 -1.18
N PHE A 121 7.42 -6.76 -2.24
CA PHE A 121 7.11 -7.42 -3.51
C PHE A 121 8.17 -7.27 -4.61
N LYS A 122 9.15 -6.37 -4.45
CA LYS A 122 10.29 -6.22 -5.37
C LYS A 122 11.01 -7.54 -5.67
N PRO A 123 11.23 -8.47 -4.71
CA PRO A 123 11.86 -9.76 -5.00
C PRO A 123 11.03 -10.69 -5.90
N ILE A 124 9.71 -10.47 -6.02
CA ILE A 124 8.79 -11.31 -6.82
C ILE A 124 8.81 -10.87 -8.28
N ASN A 125 8.59 -9.58 -8.53
CA ASN A 125 8.72 -8.99 -9.86
C ASN A 125 8.95 -7.47 -9.72
N LYS A 126 10.18 -7.04 -10.03
CA LYS A 126 10.58 -5.63 -9.87
C LYS A 126 9.78 -4.68 -10.76
N ALA A 127 9.45 -5.08 -12.00
CA ALA A 127 8.72 -4.22 -12.94
C ALA A 127 7.29 -3.97 -12.46
N MET A 128 6.58 -5.03 -12.04
CA MET A 128 5.22 -4.90 -11.49
C MET A 128 5.20 -4.17 -10.15
N ALA A 129 6.18 -4.40 -9.28
CA ALA A 129 6.30 -3.64 -8.03
C ALA A 129 6.52 -2.15 -8.30
N PHE A 130 7.31 -1.81 -9.32
CA PHE A 130 7.52 -0.42 -9.72
C PHE A 130 6.25 0.20 -10.34
N LEU A 131 5.54 -0.54 -11.19
CA LEU A 131 4.27 -0.11 -11.75
C LEU A 131 3.22 0.16 -10.67
N MET A 132 3.13 -0.70 -9.65
CA MET A 132 2.28 -0.50 -8.47
C MET A 132 2.59 0.83 -7.77
N VAL A 133 3.87 1.14 -7.57
CA VAL A 133 4.30 2.42 -6.97
C VAL A 133 3.90 3.59 -7.84
N ILE A 134 4.19 3.56 -9.14
CA ILE A 134 3.83 4.65 -10.06
C ILE A 134 2.34 4.92 -10.03
N LEU A 135 1.52 3.89 -10.23
CA LEU A 135 0.06 4.06 -10.32
C LEU A 135 -0.52 4.61 -9.01
N SER A 136 -0.05 4.12 -7.86
CA SER A 136 -0.48 4.63 -6.56
C SER A 136 -0.05 6.08 -6.33
N LEU A 137 1.19 6.43 -6.69
CA LEU A 137 1.72 7.78 -6.51
C LEU A 137 1.15 8.81 -7.49
N LEU A 138 0.58 8.40 -8.62
CA LEU A 138 -0.13 9.32 -9.53
C LEU A 138 -1.44 9.83 -8.91
N ALA A 139 -2.10 9.05 -8.05
CA ALA A 139 -3.32 9.47 -7.35
C ALA A 139 -3.05 10.58 -6.31
N VAL A 140 -1.88 10.54 -5.69
CA VAL A 140 -1.48 11.42 -4.59
C VAL A 140 -1.57 12.91 -4.97
N PRO A 141 -0.86 13.43 -5.99
CA PRO A 141 -0.93 14.84 -6.34
C PRO A 141 -2.34 15.25 -6.78
N ILE A 142 -3.08 14.38 -7.49
CA ILE A 142 -4.46 14.65 -7.89
C ILE A 142 -5.32 14.91 -6.66
N ALA A 143 -5.24 14.04 -5.65
CA ALA A 143 -6.00 14.19 -4.41
C ALA A 143 -5.55 15.42 -3.60
N PHE A 144 -4.24 15.71 -3.52
CA PHE A 144 -3.73 16.92 -2.86
C PHE A 144 -4.26 18.20 -3.51
N PHE A 145 -4.19 18.30 -4.84
CA PHE A 145 -4.69 19.47 -5.57
C PHE A 145 -6.21 19.57 -5.50
N ASN A 146 -6.92 18.44 -5.41
CA ASN A 146 -8.37 18.46 -5.28
C ASN A 146 -8.84 19.14 -3.98
N GLU A 147 -8.06 19.08 -2.90
CA GLU A 147 -8.40 19.76 -1.64
C GLU A 147 -8.37 21.29 -1.74
N ILE A 148 -7.77 21.87 -2.80
CA ILE A 148 -7.89 23.31 -3.08
C ILE A 148 -9.36 23.70 -3.25
N ASN A 149 -10.20 22.82 -3.80
CA ASN A 149 -11.63 23.09 -3.95
C ASN A 149 -12.32 23.28 -2.59
N ASN A 150 -12.00 22.47 -1.59
CA ASN A 150 -12.53 22.64 -0.24
C ASN A 150 -11.95 23.89 0.45
N LEU A 151 -10.67 24.21 0.22
CA LEU A 151 -10.08 25.45 0.71
C LEU A 151 -10.73 26.69 0.09
N ALA A 152 -11.12 26.63 -1.19
CA ALA A 152 -11.86 27.69 -1.86
C ALA A 152 -13.25 27.86 -1.25
N VAL A 153 -13.95 26.76 -0.91
CA VAL A 153 -15.22 26.82 -0.17
C VAL A 153 -15.04 27.60 1.13
N LEU A 154 -14.02 27.29 1.95
CA LEU A 154 -13.76 28.00 3.20
C LEU A 154 -13.56 29.51 3.02
N GLN A 155 -12.90 29.94 1.95
CA GLN A 155 -12.70 31.37 1.65
C GLN A 155 -14.00 32.06 1.25
N LEU A 156 -14.91 31.35 0.59
CA LEU A 156 -16.19 31.88 0.12
C LEU A 156 -17.24 31.98 1.23
N LEU A 157 -17.00 31.37 2.40
CA LEU A 157 -17.90 31.46 3.56
C LEU A 157 -17.91 32.85 4.21
N ASP A 158 -16.96 33.74 3.89
CA ASP A 158 -16.95 35.12 4.39
C ASP A 158 -18.10 35.96 3.81
N SER A 159 -18.62 35.58 2.64
CA SER A 159 -19.74 36.25 1.95
C SER A 159 -20.63 35.23 1.27
N PRO A 160 -21.33 34.37 2.06
CA PRO A 160 -21.95 33.15 1.57
C PRO A 160 -23.15 33.42 0.64
N ASN A 161 -23.94 34.47 0.92
CA ASN A 161 -25.10 34.86 0.12
C ASN A 161 -24.72 35.30 -1.30
N GLU A 162 -23.56 35.94 -1.45
CA GLU A 162 -23.04 36.39 -2.75
C GLU A 162 -22.30 35.26 -3.49
N SER A 163 -21.84 34.24 -2.76
CA SER A 163 -20.95 33.18 -3.25
C SER A 163 -21.60 31.81 -3.38
N GLN A 164 -22.91 31.68 -3.15
CA GLN A 164 -23.63 30.40 -3.10
C GLN A 164 -23.39 29.52 -4.34
N HIS A 165 -23.42 30.11 -5.53
CA HIS A 165 -23.13 29.38 -6.78
C HIS A 165 -21.69 28.89 -6.87
N LEU A 166 -20.72 29.70 -6.43
CA LEU A 166 -19.30 29.32 -6.41
C LEU A 166 -19.03 28.22 -5.39
N ILE A 167 -19.63 28.30 -4.20
CA ILE A 167 -19.54 27.25 -3.17
C ILE A 167 -20.06 25.92 -3.72
N SER A 168 -21.25 25.93 -4.33
CA SER A 168 -21.82 24.75 -4.99
C SER A 168 -20.90 24.19 -6.08
N PHE A 169 -20.35 25.07 -6.91
CA PHE A 169 -19.42 24.68 -7.97
C PHE A 169 -18.16 24.00 -7.42
N PHE A 170 -17.50 24.58 -6.41
CA PHE A 170 -16.29 24.00 -5.82
C PHE A 170 -16.57 22.69 -5.07
N LEU A 171 -17.69 22.57 -4.36
CA LEU A 171 -18.11 21.29 -3.75
C LEU A 171 -18.33 20.21 -4.81
N ASN A 172 -18.95 20.55 -5.94
CA ASN A 172 -19.11 19.60 -7.04
C ASN A 172 -17.78 19.26 -7.71
N LEU A 173 -16.92 20.25 -7.93
CA LEU A 173 -15.60 20.06 -8.53
C LEU A 173 -14.72 19.16 -7.66
N HIS A 174 -14.81 19.28 -6.33
CA HIS A 174 -14.17 18.36 -5.40
C HIS A 174 -14.62 16.92 -5.62
N LYS A 175 -15.94 16.67 -5.73
CA LYS A 175 -16.46 15.32 -6.04
C LYS A 175 -15.90 14.78 -7.35
N GLN A 176 -15.83 15.61 -8.39
CA GLN A 176 -15.25 15.21 -9.68
C GLN A 176 -13.75 14.89 -9.57
N GLY A 177 -12.98 15.67 -8.80
CA GLY A 177 -11.56 15.38 -8.58
C GLY A 177 -11.32 14.07 -7.82
N ILE A 178 -12.23 13.69 -6.90
CA ILE A 178 -12.19 12.36 -6.25
C ILE A 178 -12.37 11.25 -7.29
N ILE A 179 -13.32 11.39 -8.23
CA ILE A 179 -13.55 10.40 -9.30
C ILE A 179 -12.30 10.21 -10.18
N ILE A 180 -11.57 11.29 -10.45
CA ILE A 180 -10.31 11.23 -11.21
C ILE A 180 -9.22 10.50 -10.41
N ALA A 181 -9.04 10.83 -9.12
CA ALA A 181 -8.09 10.14 -8.26
C ALA A 181 -8.43 8.64 -8.10
N GLN A 182 -9.73 8.32 -8.04
CA GLN A 182 -10.29 6.98 -7.91
C GLN A 182 -9.82 6.03 -9.02
N VAL A 183 -9.61 6.52 -10.25
CA VAL A 183 -9.04 5.73 -11.36
C VAL A 183 -7.71 5.12 -10.94
N PHE A 184 -6.83 5.93 -10.35
CA PHE A 184 -5.49 5.50 -9.94
C PHE A 184 -5.52 4.68 -8.64
N TRP A 185 -6.46 4.96 -7.72
CA TRP A 185 -6.74 4.09 -6.57
C TRP A 185 -7.27 2.70 -6.97
N GLY A 186 -7.89 2.58 -8.14
CA GLY A 186 -8.21 1.27 -8.74
C GLY A 186 -7.01 0.62 -9.43
N LEU A 187 -6.37 1.35 -10.34
CA LEU A 187 -5.35 0.80 -11.24
C LEU A 187 -4.15 0.18 -10.51
N TRP A 188 -3.72 0.73 -9.37
CA TRP A 188 -2.60 0.17 -8.61
C TRP A 188 -2.93 -1.19 -7.95
N LEU A 189 -4.22 -1.52 -7.77
CA LEU A 189 -4.65 -2.82 -7.24
C LEU A 189 -4.35 -3.96 -8.21
N PHE A 190 -4.29 -3.69 -9.52
CA PHE A 190 -3.93 -4.70 -10.51
C PHE A 190 -2.50 -5.24 -10.34
N PRO A 191 -1.43 -4.41 -10.38
CA PRO A 191 -0.08 -4.92 -10.16
C PRO A 191 0.11 -5.44 -8.73
N LEU A 192 -0.55 -4.85 -7.72
CA LEU A 192 -0.53 -5.40 -6.35
C LEU A 192 -1.13 -6.81 -6.32
N GLY A 193 -2.33 -7.00 -6.86
CA GLY A 193 -3.02 -8.28 -6.93
C GLY A 193 -2.24 -9.33 -7.73
N TYR A 194 -1.62 -8.92 -8.84
CA TYR A 194 -0.72 -9.76 -9.62
C TYR A 194 0.50 -10.21 -8.79
N LEU A 195 1.15 -9.29 -8.07
CA LEU A 195 2.30 -9.60 -7.20
C LEU A 195 1.90 -10.54 -6.08
N VAL A 196 0.74 -10.33 -5.47
CA VAL A 196 0.15 -11.22 -4.47
C VAL A 196 -0.09 -12.61 -5.05
N TYR A 197 -0.73 -12.70 -6.22
CA TYR A 197 -1.02 -13.95 -6.91
C TYR A 197 0.24 -14.75 -7.28
N LYS A 198 1.31 -14.05 -7.67
CA LYS A 198 2.61 -14.65 -7.98
C LYS A 198 3.44 -14.94 -6.73
N SER A 199 3.18 -14.24 -5.62
CA SER A 199 3.86 -14.49 -4.36
C SER A 199 3.38 -15.79 -3.74
N ASN A 200 4.30 -16.62 -3.23
CA ASN A 200 3.94 -17.75 -2.37
C ASN A 200 3.71 -17.30 -0.91
N TYR A 201 3.51 -16.00 -0.67
CA TYR A 201 3.41 -15.42 0.67
C TYR A 201 2.02 -15.57 1.28
N MET A 202 0.97 -15.64 0.44
CA MET A 202 -0.43 -15.67 0.84
C MET A 202 -1.31 -16.36 -0.22
N PRO A 203 -2.58 -16.71 0.10
CA PRO A 203 -3.48 -17.38 -0.84
C PRO A 203 -3.66 -16.58 -2.12
N LYS A 204 -3.55 -17.27 -3.27
CA LYS A 204 -3.73 -16.68 -4.60
C LYS A 204 -5.07 -15.99 -4.78
N LEU A 205 -6.11 -16.46 -4.07
CA LEU A 205 -7.44 -15.86 -4.08
C LEU A 205 -7.41 -14.39 -3.65
N ILE A 206 -6.57 -14.00 -2.69
CA ILE A 206 -6.44 -12.59 -2.27
C ILE A 206 -5.98 -11.71 -3.44
N GLY A 207 -5.00 -12.20 -4.21
CA GLY A 207 -4.53 -11.50 -5.41
C GLY A 207 -5.60 -11.34 -6.48
N ILE A 208 -6.43 -12.37 -6.67
CA ILE A 208 -7.56 -12.32 -7.60
C ILE A 208 -8.60 -11.29 -7.14
N LEU A 209 -8.97 -11.30 -5.85
CA LEU A 209 -9.92 -10.33 -5.31
C LEU A 209 -9.42 -8.88 -5.45
N LEU A 210 -8.13 -8.63 -5.27
CA LEU A 210 -7.54 -7.31 -5.53
C LEU A 210 -7.63 -6.89 -7.00
N MET A 211 -7.38 -7.80 -7.94
CA MET A 211 -7.55 -7.52 -9.36
C MET A 211 -9.01 -7.29 -9.74
N ILE A 212 -9.97 -7.97 -9.09
CA ILE A 212 -11.40 -7.70 -9.23
C ILE A 212 -11.74 -6.30 -8.68
N GLY A 213 -11.16 -5.92 -7.54
CA GLY A 213 -11.23 -4.56 -6.99
C GLY A 213 -10.82 -3.51 -8.00
N CYS A 214 -9.68 -3.68 -8.67
CA CYS A 214 -9.24 -2.79 -9.76
C CYS A 214 -10.33 -2.59 -10.82
N VAL A 215 -10.99 -3.67 -11.26
CA VAL A 215 -12.05 -3.58 -12.27
C VAL A 215 -13.24 -2.78 -11.74
N GLY A 216 -13.66 -3.02 -10.50
CA GLY A 216 -14.75 -2.26 -9.88
C GLY A 216 -14.49 -0.76 -9.84
N TYR A 217 -13.30 -0.34 -9.36
CA TYR A 217 -12.91 1.08 -9.33
C TYR A 217 -12.86 1.72 -10.72
N VAL A 218 -12.26 1.04 -11.71
CA VAL A 218 -12.16 1.57 -13.07
C VAL A 218 -13.54 1.67 -13.71
N VAL A 219 -14.38 0.64 -13.57
CA VAL A 219 -15.76 0.70 -14.09
C VAL A 219 -16.52 1.86 -13.45
N ASP A 220 -16.47 1.99 -12.12
CA ASP A 220 -17.13 3.09 -11.40
C ASP A 220 -16.70 4.47 -11.88
N SER A 221 -15.38 4.70 -12.01
CA SER A 221 -14.87 5.97 -12.50
C SER A 221 -15.37 6.29 -13.91
N PHE A 222 -15.39 5.30 -14.80
CA PHE A 222 -15.86 5.50 -16.18
C PHE A 222 -17.38 5.65 -16.26
N THR A 223 -18.16 4.90 -15.47
CA THR A 223 -19.61 5.05 -15.44
C THR A 223 -20.02 6.41 -14.88
N LEU A 224 -19.35 6.90 -13.82
CA LEU A 224 -19.65 8.22 -13.27
C LEU A 224 -19.35 9.37 -14.25
N ILE A 225 -18.35 9.20 -15.11
CA ILE A 225 -17.98 10.20 -16.13
C ILE A 225 -18.87 10.11 -17.37
N LEU A 226 -19.13 8.90 -17.87
CA LEU A 226 -19.82 8.68 -19.15
C LEU A 226 -21.34 8.57 -19.00
N LEU A 227 -21.82 8.10 -17.85
CA LEU A 227 -23.20 7.74 -17.55
C LEU A 227 -23.58 8.24 -16.14
N PRO A 228 -23.64 9.56 -15.90
CA PRO A 228 -23.84 10.14 -14.56
C PRO A 228 -25.16 9.74 -13.87
N GLU A 229 -26.15 9.25 -14.63
CA GLU A 229 -27.41 8.73 -14.09
C GLU A 229 -27.35 7.25 -13.66
N PHE A 230 -26.24 6.56 -13.94
CA PHE A 230 -26.05 5.15 -13.58
C PHE A 230 -25.76 5.01 -12.09
N LYS A 231 -26.66 4.33 -11.36
CA LYS A 231 -26.67 4.33 -9.88
C LYS A 231 -25.93 3.17 -9.21
N ILE A 232 -25.38 2.23 -9.98
CA ILE A 232 -24.71 1.06 -9.41
C ILE A 232 -23.23 1.38 -9.24
N THR A 233 -22.74 1.23 -8.01
CA THR A 233 -21.33 1.33 -7.64
C THR A 233 -20.75 -0.08 -7.50
N PHE A 234 -19.98 -0.54 -8.50
CA PHE A 234 -19.40 -1.88 -8.53
C PHE A 234 -18.35 -2.10 -7.43
N SER A 235 -17.60 -1.05 -7.04
CA SER A 235 -16.59 -1.13 -5.98
C SER A 235 -17.16 -1.57 -4.63
N GLU A 236 -18.44 -1.29 -4.36
CA GLU A 236 -19.16 -1.78 -3.16
C GLU A 236 -19.26 -3.30 -3.09
N PHE A 237 -19.09 -4.01 -4.21
CA PHE A 237 -19.12 -5.47 -4.27
C PHE A 237 -17.73 -6.08 -4.48
N THR A 238 -16.76 -5.30 -4.98
CA THR A 238 -15.42 -5.80 -5.34
C THR A 238 -14.33 -5.51 -4.30
N PHE A 239 -14.64 -4.78 -3.22
CA PHE A 239 -13.65 -4.32 -2.23
C PHE A 239 -13.06 -5.41 -1.31
N LEU A 240 -13.58 -6.64 -1.33
CA LEU A 240 -13.19 -7.70 -0.38
C LEU A 240 -11.67 -7.94 -0.33
N GLY A 241 -11.00 -7.83 -1.48
CA GLY A 241 -9.54 -7.99 -1.57
C GLY A 241 -8.78 -6.96 -0.74
N GLU A 242 -9.25 -5.71 -0.72
CA GLU A 242 -8.61 -4.58 -0.02
C GLU A 242 -8.75 -4.65 1.50
N VAL A 243 -9.73 -5.41 2.01
CA VAL A 243 -9.88 -5.67 3.45
C VAL A 243 -9.11 -6.92 3.86
N ILE A 244 -9.24 -8.00 3.09
CA ILE A 244 -8.59 -9.29 3.42
C ILE A 244 -7.06 -9.18 3.32
N PHE A 245 -6.55 -8.47 2.32
CA PHE A 245 -5.11 -8.33 2.08
C PHE A 245 -4.35 -7.72 3.28
N PRO A 246 -4.69 -6.52 3.76
CA PRO A 246 -3.93 -5.91 4.85
C PRO A 246 -4.18 -6.59 6.20
N LEU A 247 -5.36 -7.20 6.43
CA LEU A 247 -5.57 -8.10 7.57
C LEU A 247 -4.62 -9.30 7.54
N TRP A 248 -4.41 -9.90 6.37
CA TRP A 248 -3.45 -10.99 6.22
C TRP A 248 -2.03 -10.53 6.54
N LEU A 249 -1.60 -9.39 5.98
CA LEU A 249 -0.28 -8.82 6.26
C LEU A 249 -0.08 -8.55 7.75
N LEU A 250 -1.11 -8.00 8.42
CA LEU A 250 -1.08 -7.69 9.85
C LEU A 250 -0.95 -8.95 10.73
N ILE A 251 -1.77 -9.97 10.46
CA ILE A 251 -1.86 -11.15 11.33
C ILE A 251 -0.76 -12.17 11.00
N LYS A 252 -0.60 -12.50 9.71
CA LYS A 252 0.26 -13.61 9.26
C LYS A 252 1.61 -13.16 8.68
N GLY A 253 1.77 -11.88 8.31
CA GLY A 253 2.97 -11.39 7.66
C GLY A 253 3.23 -12.06 6.31
N ILE A 254 4.50 -12.16 5.92
CA ILE A 254 4.93 -12.86 4.70
C ILE A 254 5.67 -14.16 5.05
N LYS A 255 5.22 -15.27 4.44
CA LYS A 255 5.93 -16.55 4.51
C LYS A 255 6.82 -16.69 3.28
N LYS A 256 8.13 -16.46 3.39
CA LYS A 256 9.04 -16.83 2.30
C LYS A 256 9.14 -18.35 2.25
N SER A 257 8.63 -18.99 1.18
CA SER A 257 8.88 -20.40 0.94
C SER A 257 10.37 -20.62 0.73
N GLN A 258 10.94 -21.60 1.42
CA GLN A 258 12.28 -22.09 1.12
C GLN A 258 12.24 -22.65 -0.30
N VAL A 259 12.93 -21.99 -1.24
CA VAL A 259 13.40 -22.63 -2.48
C VAL A 259 14.75 -23.22 -2.17
#